data_AF-A0A7C3ICF3-F1
#
_entry.id   AF-A0A7C3ICF3-F1
#
_cell.length_a   1.000
_cell.length_b   1.000
_cell.length_c   1.000
_cell.angle_alpha   90.00
_cell.angle_beta   90.00
_cell.angle_gamma   90.00
#
_symmetry.space_group_name_H-M   'P 1'
#
loop_
_entity.id
_entity.type
_entity.pdbx_description
1 polymer ?
#
loop_
_entity_poly.entity_id
_entity_poly.type
_entity_poly.pdbx_seq_one_letter_code
_entity_poly.pdbx_strand_id
1 'polypeptide(L)'
;MFPRVPDQHKIDKPLVPNGLGVIYVLFTTVYLFLGYFLGIAESGNGVSVPLTLAVCILFGGFMGLLDDWMDLKWRYKAFMPLIAALPLVYLAREYALRTAISLPIIGIIDFGEAYYFLVIPLLVMVVTNTVNMLGGLNGLETICPAIILIGLMALSPLSHLLLMLGPLILWLALAAFNFKGKIFVGNSGSFAIGMTIASYAVIADLKSSLLISIIPYVFNSSLILLSVFLFGKKAAVTLDGNKLVSTHRRSLITLITYQRPMTERQVVIAVSLLIAAFVAIAVLTELLW
;
A
#
# COMPACT_ATOMS: atom_id res chain seq x y z
N MET A 1 -23.92 -10.70 0.35
CA MET A 1 -23.73 -10.04 -0.96
C MET A 1 -22.88 -8.81 -0.72
N PHE A 2 -21.79 -8.58 -1.48
CA PHE A 2 -20.95 -7.39 -1.29
C PHE A 2 -21.74 -6.10 -1.59
N PRO A 3 -21.54 -5.01 -0.81
CA PRO A 3 -22.22 -3.75 -1.06
C PRO A 3 -21.82 -3.21 -2.44
N ARG A 4 -22.74 -2.49 -3.09
CA ARG A 4 -22.43 -1.77 -4.33
C ARG A 4 -22.41 -0.28 -4.07
N VAL A 5 -21.41 0.42 -4.61
CA VAL A 5 -21.24 1.87 -4.43
C VAL A 5 -21.12 2.54 -5.80
N PRO A 6 -21.61 3.78 -5.94
CA PRO A 6 -21.53 4.52 -7.20
C PRO A 6 -20.08 4.92 -7.53
N ASP A 7 -19.66 4.68 -8.77
CA ASP A 7 -18.40 5.23 -9.30
C ASP A 7 -18.55 6.74 -9.56
N GLN A 8 -18.00 7.56 -8.67
CA GLN A 8 -18.17 9.02 -8.70
C GLN A 8 -17.47 9.69 -9.89
N HIS A 9 -16.56 8.99 -10.58
CA HIS A 9 -15.75 9.52 -11.66
C HIS A 9 -16.31 9.15 -13.05
N LYS A 10 -17.58 8.75 -13.10
CA LYS A 10 -18.34 8.43 -14.31
C LYS A 10 -19.61 9.27 -14.39
N ILE A 11 -20.03 9.58 -15.62
CA ILE A 11 -21.24 10.38 -15.89
C ILE A 11 -22.49 9.70 -15.28
N ASP A 12 -22.68 8.40 -15.57
CA ASP A 12 -23.87 7.66 -15.12
C ASP A 12 -23.75 7.07 -13.71
N LYS A 13 -22.61 7.28 -13.03
CA LYS A 13 -22.30 6.77 -11.69
C LYS A 13 -22.75 5.31 -11.47
N PRO A 14 -22.30 4.36 -12.32
CA PRO A 14 -22.74 2.98 -12.23
C PRO A 14 -22.40 2.39 -10.86
N LEU A 15 -23.28 1.53 -10.36
CA LEU A 15 -23.09 0.83 -9.10
C LEU A 15 -22.12 -0.34 -9.28
N VAL A 16 -20.98 -0.27 -8.58
CA VAL A 16 -19.89 -1.25 -8.67
C VAL A 16 -19.75 -2.00 -7.33
N PRO A 17 -19.59 -3.35 -7.31
CA PRO A 17 -19.31 -4.09 -6.10
C PRO A 17 -18.06 -3.60 -5.38
N ASN A 18 -18.15 -3.36 -4.07
CA ASN A 18 -17.06 -2.86 -3.22
C ASN A 18 -16.63 -3.88 -2.15
N GLY A 19 -15.43 -3.70 -1.61
CA GLY A 19 -14.89 -4.52 -0.52
C GLY A 19 -14.32 -5.86 -0.98
N LEU A 20 -14.02 -6.04 -2.27
CA LEU A 20 -13.45 -7.31 -2.76
C LEU A 20 -12.00 -7.54 -2.33
N GLY A 21 -11.36 -6.56 -1.69
CA GLY A 21 -10.07 -6.73 -1.01
C GLY A 21 -10.08 -7.83 0.06
N VAL A 22 -11.24 -8.17 0.63
CA VAL A 22 -11.38 -9.30 1.56
C VAL A 22 -10.94 -10.63 0.92
N ILE A 23 -11.15 -10.79 -0.39
CA ILE A 23 -10.70 -12.00 -1.12
C ILE A 23 -9.17 -12.09 -1.11
N TYR A 24 -8.48 -10.96 -1.29
CA TYR A 24 -7.02 -10.90 -1.20
C TYR A 24 -6.53 -11.27 0.21
N VAL A 25 -7.17 -10.75 1.25
CA VAL A 25 -6.82 -11.03 2.64
C VAL A 25 -6.93 -12.53 2.95
N LEU A 26 -8.09 -13.13 2.64
CA LEU A 26 -8.36 -14.53 2.94
C LEU A 26 -7.43 -15.47 2.16
N PHE A 27 -7.29 -15.25 0.86
CA PHE A 27 -6.42 -16.07 0.03
C PHE A 27 -4.96 -15.97 0.48
N THR A 28 -4.46 -14.75 0.70
CA THR A 28 -3.07 -14.54 1.09
C THR A 28 -2.78 -15.17 2.45
N THR A 29 -3.72 -15.08 3.39
CA THR A 29 -3.62 -15.76 4.68
C THR A 29 -3.51 -17.26 4.50
N VAL A 30 -4.44 -17.89 3.76
CA VAL A 30 -4.40 -19.34 3.51
C VAL A 30 -3.11 -19.75 2.81
N TYR A 31 -2.68 -18.98 1.80
CA TYR A 31 -1.45 -19.21 1.06
C TYR A 31 -0.23 -19.22 1.98
N LEU A 32 -0.11 -18.25 2.89
CA LEU A 32 1.01 -18.14 3.82
C LEU A 32 0.98 -19.22 4.91
N PHE A 33 -0.21 -19.63 5.37
CA PHE A 33 -0.35 -20.79 6.25
C PHE A 33 0.12 -22.08 5.56
N LEU A 34 -0.27 -22.30 4.30
CA LEU A 34 0.22 -23.43 3.52
C LEU A 34 1.74 -23.34 3.32
N GLY A 35 2.27 -22.15 3.03
CA GLY A 35 3.71 -21.93 2.91
C GLY A 35 4.48 -22.28 4.19
N TYR A 36 3.90 -22.01 5.36
CA TYR A 36 4.44 -22.47 6.64
C TYR A 36 4.44 -24.00 6.75
N PHE A 37 3.31 -24.66 6.50
CA PHE A 37 3.21 -26.13 6.59
C PHE A 37 4.10 -26.87 5.58
N LEU A 38 4.39 -26.23 4.43
CA LEU A 38 5.29 -26.75 3.40
C LEU A 38 6.76 -26.40 3.65
N GLY A 39 7.09 -25.62 4.68
CA GLY A 39 8.46 -25.25 5.02
C GLY A 39 9.12 -24.29 4.03
N ILE A 40 8.36 -23.42 3.37
CA ILE A 40 8.86 -22.48 2.34
C ILE A 40 9.81 -21.40 2.92
N ALA A 41 9.71 -21.12 4.22
CA ALA A 41 10.58 -20.19 4.92
C ALA A 41 10.86 -20.67 6.35
N GLU A 42 12.00 -20.24 6.89
CA GLU A 42 12.46 -20.67 8.20
C GLU A 42 11.55 -20.17 9.33
N SER A 43 11.35 -21.04 10.30
CA SER A 43 10.82 -20.72 11.62
C SER A 43 11.94 -20.83 12.63
N GLY A 44 12.16 -19.78 13.42
CA GLY A 44 13.22 -19.69 14.41
C GLY A 44 12.71 -18.97 15.65
N ASN A 45 13.27 -19.30 16.82
CA ASN A 45 12.93 -18.65 18.09
C ASN A 45 11.41 -18.60 18.41
N GLY A 46 10.66 -19.62 17.98
CA GLY A 46 9.21 -19.69 18.20
C GLY A 46 8.38 -18.74 17.32
N VAL A 47 8.99 -18.11 16.30
CA VAL A 47 8.32 -17.21 15.36
C VAL A 47 8.50 -17.70 13.94
N SER A 48 7.50 -17.44 13.08
CA SER A 48 7.49 -17.85 11.69
C SER A 48 7.22 -16.65 10.79
N VAL A 49 8.07 -16.48 9.77
CA VAL A 49 7.93 -15.41 8.76
C VAL A 49 6.58 -15.51 8.02
N PRO A 50 6.18 -16.64 7.41
CA PRO A 50 4.89 -16.75 6.74
C PRO A 50 3.70 -16.47 7.67
N LEU A 51 3.71 -17.01 8.89
CA LEU A 51 2.61 -16.79 9.83
C LEU A 51 2.54 -15.33 10.29
N THR A 52 3.68 -14.68 10.51
CA THR A 52 3.72 -13.26 10.89
C THR A 52 3.18 -12.39 9.77
N LEU A 53 3.56 -12.65 8.51
CA LEU A 53 2.99 -11.99 7.34
C LEU A 53 1.47 -12.19 7.28
N ALA A 54 0.99 -13.43 7.49
CA ALA A 54 -0.44 -13.74 7.48
C ALA A 54 -1.19 -12.93 8.54
N VAL A 55 -0.67 -12.88 9.76
CA VAL A 55 -1.25 -12.10 10.86
C VAL A 55 -1.23 -10.59 10.57
N CYS A 56 -0.13 -10.06 10.02
CA CYS A 56 -0.07 -8.66 9.61
C CYS A 56 -1.17 -8.35 8.58
N ILE A 57 -1.29 -9.17 7.53
CA ILE A 57 -2.25 -8.96 6.44
C ILE A 57 -3.70 -9.11 6.93
N LEU A 58 -3.96 -10.05 7.84
CA LEU A 58 -5.25 -10.17 8.53
C LEU A 58 -5.58 -8.91 9.32
N PHE A 59 -4.64 -8.36 10.09
CA PHE A 59 -4.85 -7.09 10.79
C PHE A 59 -5.09 -5.93 9.82
N GLY A 60 -4.30 -5.82 8.74
CA GLY A 60 -4.52 -4.84 7.68
C GLY A 60 -5.93 -4.92 7.09
N GLY A 61 -6.34 -6.13 6.69
CA GLY A 61 -7.66 -6.39 6.13
C GLY A 61 -8.81 -6.12 7.12
N PHE A 62 -8.62 -6.50 8.38
CA PHE A 62 -9.57 -6.27 9.47
C PHE A 62 -9.74 -4.78 9.78
N MET A 63 -8.65 -4.01 9.84
CA MET A 63 -8.71 -2.56 10.03
C MET A 63 -9.51 -1.88 8.91
N GLY A 64 -9.24 -2.24 7.65
CA GLY A 64 -9.99 -1.69 6.53
C GLY A 64 -11.46 -2.13 6.53
N LEU A 65 -11.77 -3.35 6.98
CA LEU A 65 -13.15 -3.81 7.16
C LEU A 65 -13.88 -3.04 8.26
N LEU A 66 -13.21 -2.82 9.41
CA LEU A 66 -13.76 -2.00 10.49
C LEU A 66 -14.03 -0.57 10.04
N ASP A 67 -13.14 -0.01 9.21
CA ASP A 67 -13.39 1.30 8.61
C ASP A 67 -14.65 1.29 7.73
N ASP A 68 -14.75 0.34 6.81
CA ASP A 68 -15.89 0.21 5.91
C ASP A 68 -17.23 0.00 6.66
N TRP A 69 -17.22 -0.63 7.84
CA TRP A 69 -18.42 -0.92 8.63
C TRP A 69 -18.79 0.15 9.65
N MET A 70 -17.81 0.80 10.27
CA MET A 70 -18.04 1.71 11.40
C MET A 70 -17.87 3.19 11.04
N ASP A 71 -17.45 3.51 9.82
CA ASP A 71 -17.09 4.87 9.37
C ASP A 71 -16.23 5.60 10.40
N LEU A 72 -15.03 5.05 10.63
CA LEU A 72 -14.18 5.49 11.73
C LEU A 72 -13.79 6.97 11.59
N LYS A 73 -13.66 7.67 12.73
CA LYS A 73 -13.09 9.03 12.72
C LYS A 73 -11.66 9.00 12.18
N TRP A 74 -11.26 10.04 11.45
CA TRP A 74 -9.94 10.13 10.79
C TRP A 74 -8.73 9.84 11.71
N ARG A 75 -8.83 10.18 13.00
CA ARG A 75 -7.77 9.91 13.98
C ARG A 75 -7.54 8.42 14.19
N TYR A 76 -8.62 7.65 14.29
CA TYR A 76 -8.50 6.19 14.44
C TYR A 76 -7.91 5.58 13.18
N LYS A 77 -8.36 6.01 12.00
CA LYS A 77 -7.79 5.59 10.71
C LYS A 77 -6.28 5.81 10.65
N ALA A 78 -5.84 7.01 11.07
CA ALA A 78 -4.44 7.39 11.03
C ALA A 78 -3.57 6.55 11.97
N PHE A 79 -4.01 6.31 13.22
CA PHE A 79 -3.16 5.70 14.26
C PHE A 79 -3.37 4.19 14.46
N MET A 80 -4.48 3.60 14.02
CA MET A 80 -4.75 2.17 14.17
C MET A 80 -3.66 1.25 13.58
N PRO A 81 -3.02 1.59 12.45
CA PRO A 81 -1.89 0.81 11.92
C PRO A 81 -0.71 0.64 12.88
N LEU A 82 -0.53 1.50 13.89
CA LEU A 82 0.50 1.32 14.91
C LEU A 82 0.30 0.01 15.69
N ILE A 83 -0.96 -0.37 15.95
CA ILE A 83 -1.30 -1.62 16.63
C ILE A 83 -1.09 -2.81 15.70
N ALA A 84 -1.43 -2.66 14.42
CA ALA A 84 -1.24 -3.71 13.41
C ALA A 84 0.25 -4.03 13.14
N ALA A 85 1.17 -3.16 13.54
CA ALA A 85 2.60 -3.39 13.45
C ALA A 85 3.15 -4.36 14.51
N LEU A 86 2.42 -4.64 15.61
CA LEU A 86 2.92 -5.44 16.73
C LEU A 86 3.46 -6.84 16.35
N PRO A 87 2.79 -7.63 15.48
CA PRO A 87 3.33 -8.93 15.06
C PRO A 87 4.67 -8.79 14.34
N LEU A 88 4.81 -7.74 13.52
CA LEU A 88 6.04 -7.45 12.78
C LEU A 88 7.17 -6.99 13.72
N VAL A 89 6.86 -6.19 14.74
CA VAL A 89 7.82 -5.78 15.78
C VAL A 89 8.34 -7.00 16.53
N TYR A 90 7.46 -7.92 16.91
CA TYR A 90 7.85 -9.14 17.62
C TYR A 90 8.79 -10.00 16.77
N LEU A 91 8.44 -10.28 15.51
CA LEU A 91 9.33 -11.01 14.60
C LEU A 91 10.66 -10.30 14.41
N ALA A 92 10.64 -8.98 14.20
CA ALA A 92 11.84 -8.22 13.94
C ALA A 92 12.85 -8.32 15.08
N ARG A 93 12.36 -8.35 16.32
CA ARG A 93 13.17 -8.51 17.52
C ARG A 93 13.70 -9.94 17.68
N GLU A 94 12.84 -10.94 17.52
CA GLU A 94 13.23 -12.36 17.68
C GLU A 94 14.25 -12.83 16.63
N TYR A 95 14.19 -12.26 15.42
CA TYR A 95 15.16 -12.51 14.36
C TYR A 95 16.35 -11.56 14.38
N ALA A 96 16.43 -10.65 15.36
CA ALA A 96 17.44 -9.59 15.42
C ALA A 96 17.66 -8.89 14.07
N LEU A 97 16.57 -8.52 13.39
CA LEU A 97 16.63 -7.90 12.07
C LEU A 97 17.47 -6.62 12.13
N ARG A 98 18.21 -6.36 11.04
CA ARG A 98 19.03 -5.15 10.88
C ARG A 98 18.23 -3.90 11.26
N THR A 99 18.78 -3.11 12.18
CA THR A 99 18.19 -1.87 12.71
C THR A 99 18.61 -0.62 11.94
N ALA A 100 19.59 -0.77 11.04
CA ALA A 100 20.08 0.32 10.21
C ALA A 100 19.29 0.48 8.91
N ILE A 101 19.10 1.72 8.48
CA ILE A 101 18.51 2.08 7.18
C ILE A 101 19.55 2.85 6.37
N SER A 102 19.76 2.44 5.13
CA SER A 102 20.62 3.16 4.19
C SER A 102 19.78 4.19 3.43
N LEU A 103 20.09 5.46 3.59
CA LEU A 103 19.39 6.53 2.88
C LEU A 103 20.30 7.14 1.82
N PRO A 104 19.82 7.33 0.58
CA PRO A 104 20.55 8.10 -0.42
C PRO A 104 20.89 9.49 0.17
N ILE A 105 22.12 9.96 -0.07
CA ILE A 105 22.65 11.26 0.37
C ILE A 105 22.99 11.34 1.88
N ILE A 106 22.13 10.81 2.76
CA ILE A 106 22.35 10.92 4.23
C ILE A 106 23.33 9.84 4.72
N GLY A 107 23.34 8.66 4.09
CA GLY A 107 24.15 7.52 4.51
C GLY A 107 23.39 6.54 5.40
N ILE A 108 24.12 5.72 6.14
CA ILE A 108 23.56 4.67 6.99
C ILE A 108 23.20 5.27 8.35
N ILE A 109 21.95 5.13 8.76
CA ILE A 109 21.48 5.51 10.10
C ILE A 109 21.13 4.25 10.86
N ASP A 110 21.80 4.01 11.99
CA ASP A 110 21.43 2.95 12.92
C ASP A 110 20.48 3.48 14.00
N PHE A 111 19.32 2.85 14.12
CA PHE A 111 18.29 3.22 15.08
C PHE A 111 18.33 2.38 16.37
N GLY A 112 19.14 1.31 16.42
CA GLY A 112 19.17 0.38 17.55
C GLY A 112 17.77 -0.09 17.96
N GLU A 113 17.49 -0.13 19.26
CA GLU A 113 16.17 -0.53 19.81
C GLU A 113 15.00 0.36 19.34
N ALA A 114 15.26 1.63 19.02
CA ALA A 114 14.23 2.52 18.49
C ALA A 114 13.72 2.04 17.13
N TYR A 115 14.48 1.22 16.41
CA TYR A 115 14.03 0.57 15.18
C TYR A 115 12.74 -0.24 15.42
N TYR A 116 12.74 -1.08 16.46
CA TYR A 116 11.64 -2.00 16.73
C TYR A 116 10.41 -1.25 17.24
N PHE A 117 10.58 -0.33 18.19
CA PHE A 117 9.45 0.28 18.89
C PHE A 117 8.94 1.58 18.27
N LEU A 118 9.72 2.23 17.42
CA LEU A 118 9.36 3.51 16.79
C LEU A 118 9.38 3.41 15.27
N VAL A 119 10.46 2.93 14.66
CA VAL A 119 10.59 2.95 13.19
C VAL A 119 9.61 1.99 12.52
N ILE A 120 9.52 0.72 12.97
CA ILE A 120 8.59 -0.26 12.37
C ILE A 120 7.13 0.22 12.47
N PRO A 121 6.60 0.62 13.64
CA PRO A 121 5.23 1.13 13.74
C PRO A 121 4.97 2.35 12.87
N LEU A 122 5.89 3.33 12.85
CA LEU A 122 5.75 4.52 12.01
C LEU A 122 5.78 4.18 10.52
N LEU A 123 6.66 3.27 10.11
CA LEU A 123 6.75 2.81 8.73
C LEU A 123 5.45 2.15 8.27
N VAL A 124 4.93 1.20 9.07
CA VAL A 124 3.64 0.55 8.80
C VAL A 124 2.53 1.59 8.70
N MET A 125 2.44 2.51 9.66
CA MET A 125 1.45 3.57 9.67
C MET A 125 1.51 4.47 8.44
N VAL A 126 2.71 4.91 8.04
CA VAL A 126 2.89 5.77 6.87
C VAL A 126 2.51 5.01 5.60
N VAL A 127 3.00 3.79 5.41
CA VAL A 127 2.76 3.01 4.19
C VAL A 127 1.27 2.68 4.04
N THR A 128 0.62 2.14 5.09
CA THR A 128 -0.79 1.76 5.00
C THR A 128 -1.70 2.96 4.70
N ASN A 129 -1.48 4.09 5.38
CA ASN A 129 -2.30 5.28 5.18
C ASN A 129 -2.04 5.92 3.82
N THR A 130 -0.78 6.04 3.41
CA THR A 130 -0.45 6.70 2.14
C THR A 130 -0.92 5.90 0.94
N VAL A 131 -0.84 4.56 0.99
CA VAL A 131 -1.44 3.67 -0.01
C VAL A 131 -2.95 3.86 -0.10
N ASN A 132 -3.64 3.92 1.05
CA ASN A 132 -5.08 4.15 1.08
C ASN A 132 -5.47 5.54 0.53
N MET A 133 -4.71 6.59 0.87
CA MET A 133 -4.99 7.97 0.48
C MET A 133 -4.72 8.28 -1.00
N LEU A 134 -3.97 7.44 -1.71
CA LEU A 134 -3.71 7.65 -3.14
C LEU A 134 -4.93 7.30 -4.01
N GLY A 135 -5.83 6.44 -3.52
CA GLY A 135 -6.94 5.83 -4.25
C GLY A 135 -8.00 6.77 -4.86
N GLY A 136 -9.09 6.16 -5.34
CA GLY A 136 -10.26 6.86 -5.88
C GLY A 136 -10.48 6.78 -7.40
N LEU A 137 -9.53 6.28 -8.19
CA LEU A 137 -9.71 6.03 -9.63
C LEU A 137 -9.57 4.53 -9.95
N ASN A 138 -10.31 4.05 -10.94
CA ASN A 138 -10.32 2.66 -11.41
C ASN A 138 -8.92 2.19 -11.84
N GLY A 139 -8.34 1.28 -11.06
CA GLY A 139 -7.01 0.71 -11.25
C GLY A 139 -5.92 1.37 -10.42
N LEU A 140 -6.14 2.57 -9.89
CA LEU A 140 -5.11 3.32 -9.18
C LEU A 140 -4.77 2.68 -7.82
N GLU A 141 -5.80 2.22 -7.11
CA GLU A 141 -5.71 1.50 -5.82
C GLU A 141 -5.05 0.13 -5.94
N THR A 142 -4.98 -0.44 -7.14
CA THR A 142 -4.50 -1.81 -7.35
C THR A 142 -3.21 -1.89 -8.15
N ILE A 143 -3.09 -1.13 -9.25
CA ILE A 143 -1.91 -1.15 -10.12
C ILE A 143 -0.71 -0.51 -9.40
N CYS A 144 -0.93 0.64 -8.78
CA CYS A 144 0.15 1.36 -8.12
C CYS A 144 0.82 0.53 -7.00
N PRO A 145 0.09 -0.12 -6.07
CA PRO A 145 0.74 -0.98 -5.08
C PRO A 145 1.28 -2.27 -5.67
N ALA A 146 0.71 -2.79 -6.77
CA ALA A 146 1.31 -3.93 -7.48
C ALA A 146 2.71 -3.60 -8.02
N ILE A 147 2.91 -2.39 -8.56
CA ILE A 147 4.21 -1.93 -9.04
C ILE A 147 5.23 -1.91 -7.89
N ILE A 148 4.86 -1.40 -6.72
CA ILE A 148 5.73 -1.42 -5.53
C ILE A 148 6.08 -2.86 -5.15
N LEU A 149 5.07 -3.73 -5.03
CA LEU A 149 5.27 -5.11 -4.60
C LEU A 149 6.18 -5.88 -5.58
N ILE A 150 5.99 -5.70 -6.89
CA ILE A 150 6.85 -6.29 -7.93
C ILE A 150 8.29 -5.81 -7.77
N GLY A 151 8.50 -4.50 -7.55
CA GLY A 151 9.83 -3.93 -7.35
C GLY A 151 10.55 -4.51 -6.14
N LEU A 152 9.85 -4.63 -5.01
CA LEU A 152 10.40 -5.25 -3.80
C LEU A 152 10.70 -6.75 -4.02
N MET A 153 9.80 -7.48 -4.67
CA MET A 153 10.01 -8.90 -4.97
C MET A 153 11.23 -9.11 -5.87
N ALA A 154 11.49 -8.21 -6.82
CA ALA A 154 12.65 -8.31 -7.71
C ALA A 154 14.01 -8.19 -6.98
N LEU A 155 14.04 -7.54 -5.83
CA LEU A 155 15.22 -7.40 -4.97
C LEU A 155 15.28 -8.46 -3.86
N SER A 156 14.20 -9.20 -3.65
CA SER A 156 14.08 -10.11 -2.51
C SER A 156 14.84 -11.42 -2.73
N PRO A 157 15.38 -12.04 -1.66
CA PRO A 157 15.88 -13.40 -1.72
C PRO A 157 14.78 -14.40 -2.15
N LEU A 158 15.18 -15.49 -2.81
CA LEU A 158 14.23 -16.48 -3.36
C LEU A 158 13.27 -17.05 -2.30
N SER A 159 13.75 -17.27 -1.07
CA SER A 159 12.93 -17.75 0.05
C SER A 159 11.77 -16.82 0.39
N HIS A 160 11.98 -15.49 0.31
CA HIS A 160 10.95 -14.48 0.56
C HIS A 160 10.09 -14.22 -0.68
N LEU A 161 10.64 -14.36 -1.89
CA LEU A 161 9.89 -14.22 -3.14
C LEU A 161 8.72 -15.20 -3.21
N LEU A 162 8.96 -16.47 -2.84
CA LEU A 162 7.92 -17.51 -2.84
C LEU A 162 6.74 -17.15 -1.95
N LEU A 163 6.94 -16.41 -0.85
CA LEU A 163 5.85 -15.99 0.04
C LEU A 163 4.88 -15.01 -0.64
N MET A 164 5.32 -14.30 -1.67
CA MET A 164 4.54 -13.23 -2.32
C MET A 164 4.04 -13.59 -3.72
N LEU A 165 4.45 -14.71 -4.33
CA LEU A 165 4.00 -15.11 -5.67
C LEU A 165 2.48 -15.27 -5.76
N GLY A 166 1.89 -16.10 -4.89
CA GLY A 166 0.44 -16.29 -4.83
C GLY A 166 -0.31 -14.97 -4.59
N PRO A 167 0.04 -14.21 -3.53
CA PRO A 167 -0.55 -12.91 -3.25
C PRO A 167 -0.48 -11.93 -4.41
N LEU A 168 0.68 -11.83 -5.09
CA LEU A 168 0.85 -10.96 -6.25
C LEU A 168 -0.06 -11.39 -7.41
N ILE A 169 -0.14 -12.68 -7.74
CA ILE A 169 -0.99 -13.18 -8.82
C ILE A 169 -2.47 -12.81 -8.56
N LEU A 170 -2.95 -13.05 -7.33
CA LEU A 170 -4.32 -12.68 -6.98
C LEU A 170 -4.53 -11.16 -7.02
N TRP A 171 -3.56 -10.38 -6.53
CA TRP A 171 -3.66 -8.93 -6.55
C TRP A 171 -3.70 -8.38 -7.98
N LEU A 172 -2.91 -8.94 -8.91
CA LEU A 172 -2.96 -8.59 -10.33
C LEU A 172 -4.29 -8.97 -10.98
N ALA A 173 -4.89 -10.09 -10.59
CA ALA A 173 -6.24 -10.46 -11.04
C ALA A 173 -7.27 -9.42 -10.58
N LEU A 174 -7.26 -9.04 -9.30
CA LEU A 174 -8.11 -7.97 -8.77
C LEU A 174 -7.83 -6.63 -9.48
N ALA A 175 -6.56 -6.32 -9.75
CA ALA A 175 -6.16 -5.12 -10.48
C ALA A 175 -6.74 -5.07 -11.89
N ALA A 176 -6.78 -6.20 -12.61
CA ALA A 176 -7.38 -6.26 -13.93
C ALA A 176 -8.89 -5.97 -13.91
N PHE A 177 -9.62 -6.44 -12.89
CA PHE A 177 -11.05 -6.14 -12.73
C PHE A 177 -11.31 -4.71 -12.24
N ASN A 178 -10.50 -4.21 -11.30
CA ASN A 178 -10.59 -2.86 -10.79
C ASN A 178 -10.24 -1.83 -11.87
N PHE A 179 -9.19 -2.07 -12.66
CA PHE A 179 -8.89 -1.26 -13.82
C PHE A 179 -10.10 -1.22 -14.76
N LYS A 180 -10.78 -2.33 -15.04
CA LYS A 180 -12.00 -2.34 -15.88
C LYS A 180 -13.23 -1.67 -15.24
N GLY A 181 -13.14 -1.13 -14.01
CA GLY A 181 -14.26 -0.53 -13.28
C GLY A 181 -15.34 -1.53 -12.89
N LYS A 182 -14.99 -2.82 -12.79
CA LYS A 182 -15.93 -3.90 -12.47
C LYS A 182 -16.04 -4.20 -10.98
N ILE A 183 -15.01 -3.84 -10.21
CA ILE A 183 -14.92 -4.07 -8.77
C ILE A 183 -14.17 -2.92 -8.10
N PHE A 184 -14.45 -2.69 -6.82
CA PHE A 184 -13.61 -1.91 -5.92
C PHE A 184 -13.03 -2.81 -4.82
N VAL A 185 -11.77 -2.58 -4.49
CA VAL A 185 -11.09 -3.33 -3.44
C VAL A 185 -11.51 -2.86 -2.04
N GLY A 186 -11.93 -1.60 -1.90
CA GLY A 186 -12.37 -0.99 -0.64
C GLY A 186 -11.22 -0.78 0.35
N ASN A 187 -11.55 -0.23 1.53
CA ASN A 187 -10.54 0.03 2.56
C ASN A 187 -9.90 -1.28 3.03
N SER A 188 -10.66 -2.37 3.14
CA SER A 188 -10.11 -3.69 3.46
C SER A 188 -8.95 -4.10 2.53
N GLY A 189 -9.08 -3.87 1.23
CA GLY A 189 -8.01 -4.14 0.26
C GLY A 189 -6.83 -3.18 0.38
N SER A 190 -7.10 -1.86 0.45
CA SER A 190 -6.06 -0.82 0.50
C SER A 190 -5.19 -0.92 1.76
N PHE A 191 -5.80 -1.14 2.94
CA PHE A 191 -5.05 -1.36 4.18
C PHE A 191 -4.29 -2.70 4.15
N ALA A 192 -4.90 -3.77 3.62
CA ALA A 192 -4.24 -5.07 3.51
C ALA A 192 -2.99 -5.01 2.62
N ILE A 193 -3.08 -4.43 1.42
CA ILE A 193 -1.93 -4.36 0.51
C ILE A 193 -0.84 -3.41 1.03
N GLY A 194 -1.22 -2.31 1.68
CA GLY A 194 -0.26 -1.43 2.35
C GLY A 194 0.49 -2.16 3.48
N MET A 195 -0.22 -2.98 4.25
CA MET A 195 0.37 -3.81 5.30
C MET A 195 1.25 -4.92 4.72
N THR A 196 0.84 -5.57 3.62
CA THR A 196 1.70 -6.52 2.88
C THR A 196 3.01 -5.85 2.46
N ILE A 197 2.95 -4.70 1.81
CA ILE A 197 4.13 -3.97 1.31
C ILE A 197 5.07 -3.60 2.46
N ALA A 198 4.54 -3.04 3.55
CA ALA A 198 5.35 -2.61 4.69
C ALA A 198 6.01 -3.79 5.42
N SER A 199 5.24 -4.83 5.74
CA SER A 199 5.77 -6.02 6.43
C SER A 199 6.77 -6.78 5.58
N TYR A 200 6.47 -6.97 4.30
CA TYR A 200 7.36 -7.66 3.38
C TYR A 200 8.70 -6.94 3.23
N ALA A 201 8.70 -5.60 3.09
CA ALA A 201 9.93 -4.83 3.01
C ALA A 201 10.78 -4.91 4.29
N VAL A 202 10.15 -4.92 5.48
CA VAL A 202 10.88 -5.07 6.76
C VAL A 202 11.52 -6.45 6.86
N ILE A 203 10.76 -7.51 6.54
CA ILE A 203 11.21 -8.91 6.62
C ILE A 203 12.30 -9.20 5.59
N ALA A 204 12.18 -8.68 4.37
CA ALA A 204 13.17 -8.86 3.31
C ALA A 204 14.35 -7.88 3.40
N ASP A 205 14.40 -7.06 4.45
CA ASP A 205 15.40 -6.00 4.66
C ASP A 205 15.49 -4.92 3.56
N LEU A 206 14.41 -4.73 2.81
CA LEU A 206 14.28 -3.79 1.68
C LEU A 206 13.71 -2.43 2.12
N LYS A 207 14.05 -2.00 3.35
CA LYS A 207 13.49 -0.80 3.99
C LYS A 207 13.82 0.47 3.18
N SER A 208 15.06 0.58 2.73
CA SER A 208 15.57 1.69 1.92
C SER A 208 14.84 1.77 0.58
N SER A 209 14.78 0.63 -0.12
CA SER A 209 14.04 0.48 -1.37
C SER A 209 12.56 0.85 -1.23
N LEU A 210 11.90 0.44 -0.14
CA LEU A 210 10.53 0.84 0.14
C LEU A 210 10.39 2.35 0.30
N LEU A 211 11.24 2.99 1.12
CA LEU A 211 11.18 4.43 1.38
C LEU A 211 11.29 5.26 0.10
N ILE A 212 12.19 4.87 -0.81
CA ILE A 212 12.32 5.52 -2.13
C ILE A 212 11.07 5.28 -2.98
N SER A 213 10.60 4.03 -3.03
CA SER A 213 9.47 3.63 -3.88
C SER A 213 8.15 4.32 -3.50
N ILE A 214 7.93 4.62 -2.21
CA ILE A 214 6.69 5.25 -1.73
C ILE A 214 6.72 6.79 -1.77
N ILE A 215 7.79 7.44 -2.22
CA ILE A 215 7.87 8.91 -2.28
C ILE A 215 6.64 9.53 -2.99
N PRO A 216 6.15 9.02 -4.13
CA PRO A 216 4.94 9.56 -4.76
C PRO A 216 3.68 9.46 -3.89
N TYR A 217 3.54 8.38 -3.11
CA TYR A 217 2.43 8.18 -2.17
C TYR A 217 2.49 9.16 -1.00
N VAL A 218 3.69 9.33 -0.42
CA VAL A 218 3.94 10.28 0.67
C VAL A 218 3.70 11.71 0.19
N PHE A 219 4.16 12.04 -1.02
CA PHE A 219 3.94 13.35 -1.63
C PHE A 219 2.45 13.63 -1.84
N ASN A 220 1.70 12.69 -2.42
CA ASN A 220 0.25 12.80 -2.55
C ASN A 220 -0.44 13.07 -1.21
N SER A 221 -0.12 12.25 -0.21
CA SER A 221 -0.74 12.33 1.12
C SER A 221 -0.38 13.64 1.82
N SER A 222 0.85 14.12 1.65
CA SER A 222 1.31 15.41 2.19
C SER A 222 0.53 16.57 1.60
N LEU A 223 0.30 16.60 0.27
CA LEU A 223 -0.53 17.61 -0.36
C LEU A 223 -1.96 17.63 0.21
N ILE A 224 -2.55 16.45 0.41
CA ILE A 224 -3.91 16.31 0.94
C ILE A 224 -3.96 16.81 2.39
N LEU A 225 -3.07 16.31 3.26
CA LEU A 225 -3.06 16.65 4.68
C LEU A 225 -2.76 18.12 4.91
N LEU A 226 -1.74 18.68 4.26
CA LEU A 226 -1.40 20.10 4.37
C LEU A 226 -2.58 20.98 3.93
N SER A 227 -3.26 20.61 2.84
CA SER A 227 -4.43 21.35 2.38
C SER A 227 -5.59 21.34 3.39
N VAL A 228 -5.82 20.19 4.03
CA VAL A 228 -6.88 20.05 5.04
C VAL A 228 -6.50 20.78 6.33
N PHE A 229 -5.27 20.64 6.83
CA PHE A 229 -4.85 21.22 8.10
C PHE A 229 -4.65 22.74 8.03
N LEU A 230 -4.07 23.25 6.94
CA LEU A 230 -3.78 24.69 6.81
C LEU A 230 -4.96 25.48 6.27
N PHE A 231 -5.77 24.90 5.38
CA PHE A 231 -6.82 25.64 4.67
C PHE A 231 -8.22 25.08 4.88
N GLY A 232 -8.39 23.93 5.55
CA GLY A 232 -9.69 23.28 5.69
C GLY A 232 -10.28 22.77 4.38
N LYS A 233 -9.47 22.62 3.32
CA LYS A 233 -9.94 22.32 1.96
C LYS A 233 -9.53 20.93 1.50
N LYS A 234 -10.49 20.16 0.99
CA LYS A 234 -10.25 18.83 0.41
C LYS A 234 -9.82 18.92 -1.05
N ALA A 235 -9.16 17.87 -1.52
CA ALA A 235 -8.89 17.67 -2.93
C ALA A 235 -10.17 17.16 -3.63
N ALA A 236 -10.54 17.75 -4.76
CA ALA A 236 -11.65 17.30 -5.59
C ALA A 236 -11.31 17.47 -7.08
N VAL A 237 -11.86 16.58 -7.90
CA VAL A 237 -11.88 16.68 -9.36
C VAL A 237 -13.32 16.86 -9.83
N THR A 238 -13.50 17.58 -10.92
CA THR A 238 -14.80 17.76 -11.59
C THR A 238 -14.78 17.06 -12.95
N LEU A 239 -15.96 16.66 -13.44
CA LEU A 239 -16.11 16.10 -14.77
C LEU A 239 -16.31 17.21 -15.80
N ASP A 240 -15.49 17.20 -16.85
CA ASP A 240 -15.67 17.94 -18.09
C ASP A 240 -15.95 16.92 -19.21
N GLY A 241 -17.24 16.67 -19.45
CA GLY A 241 -17.69 15.50 -20.21
C GLY A 241 -17.25 14.20 -19.54
N ASN A 242 -16.43 13.41 -20.24
CA ASN A 242 -15.85 12.15 -19.72
C ASN A 242 -14.39 12.30 -19.23
N LYS A 243 -13.95 13.53 -19.00
CA LYS A 243 -12.59 13.85 -18.52
C LYS A 243 -12.63 14.43 -17.11
N LEU A 244 -11.57 14.19 -16.36
CA LEU A 244 -11.31 14.75 -15.05
C LEU A 244 -10.51 16.04 -15.21
N VAL A 245 -10.95 17.10 -14.54
CA VAL A 245 -10.26 18.39 -14.47
C VAL A 245 -10.29 18.91 -13.03
N SER A 246 -9.30 19.71 -12.65
CA SER A 246 -9.29 20.37 -11.34
C SER A 246 -8.82 21.83 -11.42
N THR A 247 -9.19 22.60 -10.41
CA THR A 247 -8.88 24.04 -10.28
C THR A 247 -7.84 24.31 -9.19
N HIS A 248 -7.24 23.27 -8.62
CA HIS A 248 -6.27 23.35 -7.51
C HIS A 248 -5.30 22.16 -7.52
N ARG A 249 -4.23 22.21 -6.72
CA ARG A 249 -3.16 21.19 -6.69
C ARG A 249 -2.99 20.57 -5.29
N ARG A 250 -4.02 19.86 -4.81
CA ARG A 250 -4.13 19.38 -3.41
C ARG A 250 -3.92 17.87 -3.24
N SER A 251 -3.64 17.18 -4.33
CA SER A 251 -3.34 15.75 -4.42
C SER A 251 -2.57 15.52 -5.72
N LEU A 252 -1.97 14.35 -5.90
CA LEU A 252 -1.29 14.01 -7.15
C LEU A 252 -2.25 14.01 -8.34
N ILE A 253 -3.47 13.49 -8.16
CA ILE A 253 -4.53 13.48 -9.17
C ILE A 253 -4.90 14.92 -9.60
N THR A 254 -5.06 15.82 -8.62
CA THR A 254 -5.44 17.22 -8.90
C THR A 254 -4.28 18.04 -9.44
N LEU A 255 -3.05 17.70 -9.05
CA LEU A 255 -1.85 18.29 -9.66
C LEU A 255 -1.74 17.96 -11.15
N ILE A 256 -1.96 16.69 -11.52
CA ILE A 256 -1.89 16.22 -12.92
C ILE A 256 -3.02 16.82 -13.76
N THR A 257 -4.22 16.93 -13.21
CA THR A 257 -5.42 17.44 -13.91
C THR A 257 -5.62 18.96 -13.78
N TYR A 258 -4.65 19.69 -13.21
CA TYR A 258 -4.79 21.11 -12.94
C TYR A 258 -4.95 21.90 -14.23
N GLN A 259 -6.15 22.45 -14.45
CA GLN A 259 -6.53 23.18 -15.67
C GLN A 259 -6.27 22.38 -16.97
N ARG A 260 -6.22 21.04 -16.86
CA ARG A 260 -5.89 20.12 -17.96
C ARG A 260 -6.86 18.94 -17.92
N PRO A 261 -7.93 18.95 -18.74
CA PRO A 261 -8.87 17.83 -18.82
C PRO A 261 -8.19 16.56 -19.32
N MET A 262 -8.18 15.51 -18.50
CA MET A 262 -7.60 14.21 -18.83
C MET A 262 -8.61 13.09 -18.58
N THR A 263 -8.59 12.04 -19.40
CA THR A 263 -9.40 10.85 -19.10
C THR A 263 -8.88 10.18 -17.84
N GLU A 264 -9.74 9.48 -17.11
CA GLU A 264 -9.35 8.70 -15.93
C GLU A 264 -8.17 7.76 -16.24
N ARG A 265 -8.19 7.09 -17.41
CA ARG A 265 -7.09 6.22 -17.88
C ARG A 265 -5.76 6.94 -17.98
N GLN A 266 -5.75 8.15 -18.55
CA GLN A 266 -4.54 8.94 -18.69
C GLN A 266 -3.96 9.32 -17.32
N VAL A 267 -4.81 9.66 -16.35
CA VAL A 267 -4.37 9.96 -14.98
C VAL A 267 -3.79 8.72 -14.30
N VAL A 268 -4.48 7.58 -14.39
CA VAL A 268 -4.01 6.31 -13.80
C VAL A 268 -2.66 5.91 -14.39
N ILE A 269 -2.48 6.01 -15.70
CA ILE A 269 -1.20 5.72 -16.37
C ILE A 269 -0.11 6.69 -15.91
N ALA A 270 -0.39 8.00 -15.87
CA ALA A 270 0.60 9.00 -15.44
C ALA A 270 1.09 8.76 -14.01
N VAL A 271 0.17 8.46 -13.08
CA VAL A 271 0.53 8.14 -11.68
C VAL A 271 1.29 6.81 -11.60
N SER A 272 0.85 5.80 -12.35
CA SER A 272 1.51 4.49 -12.37
C SER A 272 2.95 4.58 -12.92
N LEU A 273 3.17 5.37 -13.97
CA LEU A 273 4.50 5.60 -14.54
C LEU A 273 5.41 6.37 -13.57
N LEU A 274 4.87 7.36 -12.87
CA LEU A 274 5.62 8.06 -11.82
C LEU A 274 6.08 7.08 -10.74
N ILE A 275 5.18 6.22 -10.26
CA ILE A 275 5.51 5.22 -9.24
C ILE A 275 6.51 4.19 -9.76
N ALA A 276 6.34 3.72 -10.99
CA ALA A 276 7.29 2.82 -11.63
C ALA A 276 8.69 3.44 -11.76
N ALA A 277 8.78 4.74 -12.05
CA ALA A 277 10.06 5.45 -12.09
C ALA A 277 10.74 5.48 -10.71
N PHE A 278 10.00 5.74 -9.62
CA PHE A 278 10.56 5.70 -8.27
C PHE A 278 10.94 4.29 -7.82
N VAL A 279 10.18 3.26 -8.22
CA VAL A 279 10.56 1.86 -8.00
C VAL A 279 11.83 1.51 -8.77
N ALA A 280 11.95 1.94 -10.03
CA ALA A 280 13.15 1.71 -10.81
C ALA A 280 14.37 2.40 -10.18
N ILE A 281 14.22 3.63 -9.67
CA ILE A 281 15.27 4.33 -8.91
C ILE A 281 15.63 3.54 -7.64
N ALA A 282 14.64 3.02 -6.91
CA ALA A 282 14.89 2.22 -5.71
C ALA A 282 15.71 0.96 -6.04
N VAL A 283 15.29 0.21 -7.07
CA VAL A 283 16.00 -0.99 -7.55
C VAL A 283 17.43 -0.65 -7.99
N LEU A 284 17.61 0.40 -8.77
CA LEU A 284 18.95 0.84 -9.20
C LEU A 284 19.81 1.25 -8.00
N THR A 285 19.22 1.91 -7.00
CA THR A 285 19.96 2.34 -5.80
C THR A 285 20.43 1.12 -4.99
N GLU A 286 19.56 0.13 -4.78
CA GLU A 286 19.89 -1.10 -4.04
C GLU A 286 20.94 -1.96 -4.77
N LEU A 287 20.98 -1.91 -6.12
CA LEU A 287 21.97 -2.65 -6.90
C LEU A 287 23.34 -1.96 -6.93
N LEU A 288 23.41 -0.66 -6.62
CA LEU A 288 24.64 0.14 -6.68
C LEU A 288 25.33 0.31 -5.32
N TRP A 289 24.67 -0.08 -4.22
CA TRP A 289 25.11 0.09 -2.83
C TRP A 289 25.09 -1.24 -2.09
#